data_AF-A0A932BG66-F1
#
_entry.id   AF-A0A932BG66-F1
#
_cell.length_a   1.000
_cell.length_b   1.000
_cell.length_c   1.000
_cell.angle_alpha   90.00
_cell.angle_beta   90.00
_cell.angle_gamma   90.00
#
_symmetry.space_group_name_H-M   'P 1'
#
loop_
_entity.id
_entity.type
_entity.pdbx_description
1 polymer ?
#
loop_
_entity_poly.entity_id
_entity_poly.type
_entity_poly.pdbx_seq_one_letter_code
_entity_poly.pdbx_strand_id
1 'polypeptide(L)'
;MGRVLLTHLASVAVMLAVMKATGESPRIFVYGLFINYLYRLLTLYGLARLREAGGTRGRDLARLLTRPPHPQRPSYQVTVETSSSISPGGLGAYLVVTVVLAGFTFILVNVANQEIATPGPVLADELKWGFAAAGVWWLFDLVDRRITIRFGESLPTNLGYNSAETTVLALTVLTGGVISGFSGSPWPYFLTLVFFKTLYEVWDEAKFPRGEHPPATA
;
A
#
# COMPACT_ATOMS: atom_id res chain seq x y z
N MET A 1 8.46 2.45 -19.04
CA MET A 1 9.48 1.91 -18.11
C MET A 1 10.37 3.00 -17.51
N GLY A 2 11.10 3.80 -18.30
CA GLY A 2 12.03 4.83 -17.78
C GLY A 2 11.37 5.89 -16.88
N ARG A 3 10.15 6.35 -17.19
CA ARG A 3 9.42 7.34 -16.40
C ARG A 3 9.13 6.88 -14.96
N VAL A 4 8.62 5.65 -14.78
CA VAL A 4 8.25 5.09 -13.46
C VAL A 4 9.48 4.94 -12.58
N LEU A 5 10.57 4.41 -13.14
CA LEU A 5 11.84 4.29 -12.43
C LEU A 5 12.39 5.66 -12.02
N LEU A 6 12.37 6.66 -12.92
CA LEU A 6 12.81 8.02 -12.63
C LEU A 6 11.97 8.68 -11.52
N THR A 7 10.65 8.53 -11.53
CA THR A 7 9.78 9.06 -10.48
C THR A 7 10.02 8.39 -9.13
N HIS A 8 10.33 7.08 -9.11
CA HIS A 8 10.71 6.39 -7.88
C HIS A 8 12.05 6.86 -7.35
N LEU A 9 13.08 6.91 -8.21
CA LEU A 9 14.40 7.37 -7.82
C LEU A 9 14.37 8.82 -7.32
N ALA A 10 13.59 9.69 -7.98
CA ALA A 10 13.39 11.06 -7.53
C ALA A 10 12.70 11.11 -6.16
N SER A 11 11.63 10.33 -5.97
CA SER A 11 10.93 10.24 -4.67
C SER A 11 11.87 9.76 -3.57
N VAL A 12 12.65 8.72 -3.82
CA VAL A 12 13.64 8.18 -2.87
C VAL A 12 14.72 9.19 -2.56
N ALA A 13 15.26 9.88 -3.58
CA ALA A 13 16.28 10.91 -3.39
C ALA A 13 15.76 12.07 -2.54
N VAL A 14 14.51 12.52 -2.78
CA VAL A 14 13.87 13.56 -1.97
C VAL A 14 13.67 13.08 -0.53
N MET A 15 13.19 11.85 -0.32
CA MET A 15 13.01 11.30 1.02
C MET A 15 14.33 11.22 1.78
N LEU A 16 15.39 10.70 1.15
CA LEU A 16 16.73 10.63 1.73
C LEU A 16 17.29 12.03 2.03
N ALA A 17 17.10 13.00 1.14
CA ALA A 17 17.55 14.37 1.33
C ALA A 17 16.83 15.04 2.50
N VAL A 18 15.51 14.86 2.61
CA VAL A 18 14.72 15.37 3.74
C VAL A 18 15.21 14.75 5.04
N MET A 19 15.33 13.42 5.11
CA MET A 19 15.82 12.73 6.31
C MET A 19 17.21 13.19 6.73
N LYS A 20 18.12 13.38 5.76
CA LYS A 20 19.46 13.87 6.04
C LYS A 20 19.43 15.30 6.58
N ALA A 21 18.55 16.15 6.07
CA ALA A 21 18.43 17.54 6.49
C ALA A 21 17.75 17.70 7.86
N THR A 22 16.76 16.86 8.16
CA THR A 22 15.95 16.96 9.39
C THR A 22 16.45 16.06 10.52
N GLY A 23 17.29 15.06 10.22
CA GLY A 23 17.70 14.03 11.18
C GLY A 23 16.59 13.02 11.49
N GLU A 24 15.50 13.04 10.73
CA GLU A 24 14.31 12.24 11.00
C GLU A 24 14.53 10.73 10.75
N SER A 25 13.87 9.93 11.57
CA SER A 25 13.99 8.47 11.55
C SER A 25 13.35 7.85 10.31
N PRO A 26 13.98 6.84 9.67
CA PRO A 26 13.37 6.07 8.58
C PRO A 26 12.03 5.41 8.97
N ARG A 27 11.77 5.22 10.27
CA ARG A 27 10.54 4.63 10.80
C ARG A 27 9.28 5.39 10.38
N ILE A 28 9.38 6.71 10.21
CA ILE A 28 8.27 7.55 9.73
C ILE A 28 7.71 7.02 8.41
N PHE A 29 8.58 6.66 7.48
CA PHE A 29 8.19 6.15 6.17
C PHE A 29 7.70 4.70 6.21
N VAL A 30 8.20 3.92 7.15
CA VAL A 30 7.68 2.57 7.43
C VAL A 30 6.24 2.68 7.92
N TYR A 31 5.95 3.51 8.92
CA TYR A 31 4.57 3.74 9.39
C TYR A 31 3.69 4.34 8.31
N GLY A 32 4.20 5.34 7.58
CA GLY A 32 3.49 5.97 6.49
C GLY A 32 3.07 4.99 5.40
N LEU A 33 3.82 3.91 5.18
CA LEU A 33 3.45 2.87 4.21
C LEU A 33 2.21 2.10 4.66
N PHE A 34 2.18 1.63 5.91
CA PHE A 34 1.04 0.91 6.45
C PHE A 34 -0.21 1.77 6.46
N ILE A 35 -0.08 3.03 6.87
CA ILE A 35 -1.18 3.99 6.89
C ILE A 35 -1.66 4.31 5.47
N ASN A 36 -0.75 4.50 4.49
CA ASN A 36 -1.13 4.71 3.09
C ASN A 36 -1.89 3.49 2.56
N TYR A 37 -1.41 2.29 2.85
CA TYR A 37 -2.08 1.06 2.44
C TYR A 37 -3.49 0.94 3.06
N LEU A 38 -3.63 1.29 4.34
CA LEU A 38 -4.93 1.38 4.99
C LEU A 38 -5.85 2.41 4.30
N TYR A 39 -5.37 3.61 4.02
CA TYR A 39 -6.13 4.62 3.27
C TYR A 39 -6.58 4.11 1.92
N ARG A 40 -5.74 3.39 1.18
CA ARG A 40 -6.09 2.79 -0.10
C ARG A 40 -7.17 1.72 0.04
N LEU A 41 -7.05 0.81 1.01
CA LEU A 41 -8.07 -0.22 1.26
C LEU A 41 -9.43 0.41 1.59
N LEU A 42 -9.44 1.41 2.47
CA LEU A 42 -10.66 2.14 2.84
C LEU A 42 -11.22 2.92 1.65
N THR A 43 -10.37 3.54 0.84
CA THR A 43 -10.79 4.25 -0.37
C THR A 43 -11.38 3.31 -1.40
N LEU A 44 -10.75 2.16 -1.65
CA LEU A 44 -11.27 1.15 -2.56
C LEU A 44 -12.65 0.66 -2.11
N TYR A 45 -12.79 0.35 -0.81
CA TYR A 45 -14.07 -0.04 -0.24
C TYR A 45 -15.12 1.07 -0.41
N GLY A 46 -14.77 2.31 -0.06
CA GLY A 46 -15.64 3.47 -0.19
C GLY A 46 -16.08 3.72 -1.62
N LEU A 47 -15.15 3.67 -2.59
CA LEU A 47 -15.44 3.84 -4.02
C LEU A 47 -16.28 2.70 -4.59
N ALA A 48 -16.04 1.45 -4.16
CA ALA A 48 -16.87 0.31 -4.53
C ALA A 48 -18.30 0.48 -4.01
N ARG A 49 -18.47 0.91 -2.75
CA ARG A 49 -19.78 1.18 -2.14
C ARG A 49 -20.49 2.37 -2.77
N LEU A 50 -19.76 3.47 -3.05
CA LEU A 50 -20.31 4.65 -3.74
C LEU A 50 -20.80 4.32 -5.14
N ARG A 51 -20.11 3.42 -5.84
CA ARG A 51 -20.56 2.86 -7.13
C ARG A 51 -21.86 2.06 -6.95
N GLU A 52 -21.92 1.16 -5.96
CA GLU A 52 -23.07 0.27 -5.72
C GLU A 52 -24.32 1.02 -5.24
N ALA A 53 -24.15 2.04 -4.39
CA ALA A 53 -25.24 2.82 -3.79
C ALA A 53 -25.95 3.78 -4.79
N GLY A 54 -25.47 3.87 -6.03
CA GLY A 54 -26.31 4.26 -7.17
C GLY A 54 -26.66 5.75 -7.29
N GLY A 55 -25.70 6.56 -7.74
CA GLY A 55 -25.94 7.86 -8.37
C GLY A 55 -24.96 8.08 -9.53
N THR A 56 -25.33 8.88 -10.54
CA THR A 56 -24.39 9.29 -11.62
C THR A 56 -23.11 9.88 -11.04
N ARG A 57 -23.24 10.81 -10.09
CA ARG A 57 -22.10 11.43 -9.39
C ARG A 57 -21.17 10.44 -8.69
N GLY A 58 -21.70 9.41 -8.04
CA GLY A 58 -20.89 8.39 -7.36
C GLY A 58 -20.08 7.53 -8.34
N ARG A 59 -20.70 7.17 -9.47
CA ARG A 59 -20.03 6.45 -10.56
C ARG A 59 -18.97 7.31 -11.24
N ASP A 60 -19.25 8.59 -11.46
CA ASP A 60 -18.29 9.51 -12.09
C ASP A 60 -17.09 9.78 -11.18
N LEU A 61 -17.32 9.95 -9.88
CA LEU A 61 -16.24 10.08 -8.90
C LEU A 61 -15.37 8.80 -8.84
N ALA A 62 -16.01 7.62 -8.83
CA ALA A 62 -15.28 6.36 -8.86
C ALA A 62 -14.46 6.19 -10.16
N ARG A 63 -14.97 6.64 -11.32
CA ARG A 63 -14.19 6.64 -12.57
C ARG A 63 -13.04 7.64 -12.55
N LEU A 64 -13.27 8.83 -12.00
CA LEU A 64 -12.26 9.88 -11.91
C LEU A 64 -11.06 9.46 -11.06
N LEU A 65 -11.30 8.73 -9.96
CA LEU A 65 -10.28 8.37 -8.98
C LEU A 65 -9.67 6.97 -9.20
N THR A 66 -10.12 6.20 -10.19
CA THR A 66 -9.66 4.82 -10.41
C THR A 66 -9.32 4.53 -11.86
N ARG A 67 -8.70 3.37 -12.09
CA ARG A 67 -8.48 2.80 -13.43
C ARG A 67 -9.06 1.39 -13.52
N PRO A 68 -9.46 0.95 -14.72
CA PRO A 68 -9.75 -0.46 -14.92
C PRO A 68 -8.43 -1.27 -14.93
N PRO A 69 -8.45 -2.51 -14.43
CA PRO A 69 -7.31 -3.42 -14.60
C PRO A 69 -7.13 -3.74 -16.08
N HIS A 70 -5.88 -4.00 -16.50
CA HIS A 70 -5.61 -4.57 -17.82
C HIS A 70 -6.47 -5.83 -18.05
N PRO A 71 -7.04 -6.06 -19.25
CA PRO A 71 -7.97 -7.17 -19.48
C PRO A 71 -7.43 -8.54 -19.08
N GLN A 72 -6.14 -8.75 -19.30
CA GLN A 72 -5.43 -10.01 -18.99
C GLN A 72 -4.88 -10.09 -17.56
N ARG A 73 -5.04 -9.04 -16.74
CA ARG A 73 -4.52 -9.05 -15.37
C ARG A 73 -5.41 -9.95 -14.51
N PRO A 74 -4.87 -11.03 -13.90
CA PRO A 74 -5.62 -11.82 -12.94
C PRO A 74 -5.81 -11.06 -11.62
N SER A 75 -6.89 -11.38 -10.92
CA SER A 75 -7.16 -10.89 -9.56
C SER A 75 -6.61 -11.90 -8.55
N TYR A 76 -5.68 -11.49 -7.68
CA TYR A 76 -5.09 -12.34 -6.64
C TYR A 76 -5.73 -12.03 -5.29
N GLN A 77 -6.82 -12.72 -4.98
CA GLN A 77 -7.59 -12.44 -3.77
C GLN A 77 -6.92 -13.10 -2.55
N VAL A 78 -6.94 -12.42 -1.41
CA VAL A 78 -6.69 -13.12 -0.13
C VAL A 78 -7.83 -14.10 0.08
N THR A 79 -7.52 -15.38 0.26
CA THR A 79 -8.52 -16.42 0.52
C THR A 79 -8.63 -16.72 2.01
N VAL A 80 -9.84 -17.00 2.47
CA VAL A 80 -10.10 -17.48 3.82
C VAL A 80 -10.55 -18.92 3.73
N GLU A 81 -9.82 -19.80 4.41
CA GLU A 81 -10.15 -21.22 4.51
C GLU A 81 -11.01 -21.47 5.76
N THR A 82 -12.14 -22.11 5.56
CA THR A 82 -12.94 -22.72 6.63
C THR A 82 -12.79 -24.23 6.54
N SER A 83 -13.23 -24.95 7.59
CA SER A 83 -13.14 -26.42 7.67
C SER A 83 -13.82 -27.16 6.51
N SER A 84 -14.64 -26.50 5.69
CA SER A 84 -15.38 -27.09 4.57
C SER A 84 -15.23 -26.36 3.24
N SER A 85 -14.55 -25.21 3.17
CA SER A 85 -14.43 -24.45 1.91
C SER A 85 -13.34 -23.39 1.92
N ILE A 86 -12.76 -23.12 0.76
CA ILE A 86 -11.91 -21.95 0.52
C ILE A 86 -12.77 -20.89 -0.19
N SER A 87 -12.83 -19.68 0.38
CA SER A 87 -13.62 -18.57 -0.16
C SER A 87 -12.80 -17.28 -0.28
N PRO A 88 -13.15 -16.36 -1.20
CA PRO A 88 -12.55 -15.04 -1.25
C PRO A 88 -12.75 -14.24 0.04
N GLY A 89 -11.65 -13.74 0.60
CA GLY A 89 -11.66 -12.81 1.72
C GLY A 89 -12.15 -11.43 1.32
N GLY A 90 -13.08 -10.88 2.11
CA GLY A 90 -13.49 -9.48 2.00
C GLY A 90 -12.49 -8.52 2.64
N LEU A 91 -12.89 -7.25 2.79
CA LEU A 91 -12.06 -6.19 3.41
C LEU A 91 -11.45 -6.63 4.75
N GLY A 92 -12.22 -7.35 5.58
CA GLY A 92 -11.76 -7.85 6.87
C GLY A 92 -10.49 -8.71 6.79
N ALA A 93 -10.39 -9.58 5.78
CA ALA A 93 -9.20 -10.42 5.61
C ALA A 93 -7.95 -9.58 5.31
N TYR A 94 -8.08 -8.56 4.44
CA TYR A 94 -7.01 -7.63 4.14
C TYR A 94 -6.61 -6.78 5.35
N LEU A 95 -7.58 -6.32 6.15
CA LEU A 95 -7.30 -5.58 7.38
C LEU A 95 -6.56 -6.45 8.40
N VAL A 96 -6.97 -7.71 8.58
CA VAL A 96 -6.29 -8.66 9.48
C VAL A 96 -4.84 -8.85 9.05
N VAL A 97 -4.59 -9.13 7.76
CA VAL A 97 -3.22 -9.26 7.24
C VAL A 97 -2.41 -7.98 7.50
N THR A 98 -3.00 -6.81 7.27
CA THR A 98 -2.34 -5.51 7.50
C THR A 98 -1.95 -5.32 8.95
N VAL A 99 -2.88 -5.59 9.88
CA VAL A 99 -2.66 -5.43 11.33
C VAL A 99 -1.59 -6.40 11.82
N VAL A 100 -1.63 -7.65 11.37
CA VAL A 100 -0.61 -8.66 11.72
C VAL A 100 0.78 -8.22 11.25
N LEU A 101 0.92 -7.80 9.99
CA LEU A 101 2.18 -7.30 9.44
C LEU A 101 2.66 -6.02 10.15
N ALA A 102 1.74 -5.12 10.52
CA ALA A 102 2.06 -3.93 11.29
C ALA A 102 2.57 -4.28 12.70
N GLY A 103 1.96 -5.27 13.36
CA GLY A 103 2.41 -5.78 14.65
C GLY A 103 3.82 -6.37 14.59
N PHE A 104 4.10 -7.23 13.59
CA PHE A 104 5.45 -7.75 13.37
C PHE A 104 6.47 -6.63 13.11
N THR A 105 6.09 -5.65 12.29
CA THR A 105 6.94 -4.49 12.01
C THR A 105 7.24 -3.69 13.26
N PHE A 106 6.22 -3.43 14.08
CA PHE A 106 6.38 -2.72 15.33
C PHE A 106 7.40 -3.42 16.23
N ILE A 107 7.27 -4.74 16.39
CA ILE A 107 8.22 -5.55 17.18
C ILE A 107 9.63 -5.45 16.59
N LEU A 108 9.78 -5.73 15.30
CA LEU A 108 11.10 -5.79 14.63
C LEU A 108 11.86 -4.46 14.63
N VAL A 109 11.14 -3.33 14.71
CA VAL A 109 11.71 -2.00 14.55
C VAL A 109 11.79 -1.22 15.88
N ASN A 110 11.00 -1.60 16.89
CA ASN A 110 10.94 -0.88 18.17
C ASN A 110 11.34 -1.73 19.37
N VAL A 111 11.42 -3.06 19.27
CA VAL A 111 11.82 -3.93 20.38
C VAL A 111 13.29 -4.29 20.25
N ALA A 112 14.08 -3.98 21.28
CA ALA A 112 15.46 -4.43 21.42
C ALA A 112 15.66 -4.93 22.85
N ASN A 113 16.41 -6.03 23.02
CA ASN A 113 16.68 -6.61 24.34
C ASN A 113 15.41 -6.87 25.18
N GLN A 114 14.32 -7.30 24.54
CA GLN A 114 13.00 -7.57 25.18
C GLN A 114 12.28 -6.34 25.73
N GLU A 115 12.78 -5.13 25.48
CA GLU A 115 12.14 -3.87 25.87
C GLU A 115 11.77 -3.04 24.64
N ILE A 116 10.77 -2.16 24.80
CA ILE A 116 10.45 -1.16 23.79
C ILE A 116 11.55 -0.09 23.85
N ALA A 117 12.47 -0.14 22.90
CA ALA A 117 13.64 0.73 22.84
C ALA A 117 13.30 2.18 22.44
N THR A 118 12.14 2.40 21.82
CA THR A 118 11.72 3.73 21.36
C THR A 118 10.78 4.38 22.38
N PRO A 119 11.11 5.56 22.93
CA PRO A 119 10.24 6.26 23.87
C PRO A 119 8.87 6.58 23.25
N GLY A 120 7.81 6.44 24.04
CA GLY A 120 6.43 6.70 23.60
C GLY A 120 6.22 8.06 22.90
N PRO A 121 6.77 9.18 23.42
CA PRO A 121 6.66 10.48 22.75
C PRO A 121 7.31 10.53 21.36
N VAL A 122 8.45 9.86 21.19
CA VAL A 122 9.14 9.75 19.89
C VAL A 122 8.28 8.93 18.93
N LEU A 123 7.74 7.81 19.40
CA LEU A 123 6.84 6.98 18.60
C LEU A 123 5.59 7.75 18.15
N ALA A 124 4.99 8.55 19.04
CA ALA A 124 3.83 9.36 18.73
C ALA A 124 4.12 10.44 17.67
N ASP A 125 5.27 11.10 17.75
CA ASP A 125 5.68 12.09 16.75
C ASP A 125 6.01 11.42 15.41
N GLU A 126 6.72 10.29 15.43
CA GLU A 126 7.00 9.51 14.21
C GLU A 126 5.72 8.99 13.55
N LEU A 127 4.72 8.57 14.33
CA LEU A 127 3.41 8.16 13.82
C LEU A 127 2.67 9.35 13.20
N LYS A 128 2.66 10.51 13.86
CA LYS A 128 2.06 11.73 13.34
C LYS A 128 2.67 12.12 11.98
N TRP A 129 3.99 12.11 11.86
CA TRP A 129 4.66 12.33 10.58
C TRP A 129 4.40 11.20 9.58
N GLY A 130 4.27 9.96 10.06
CA GLY A 130 3.85 8.82 9.26
C GLY A 130 2.47 9.03 8.63
N PHE A 131 1.50 9.54 9.41
CA PHE A 131 0.17 9.93 8.90
C PHE A 131 0.27 11.04 7.85
N ALA A 132 1.09 12.06 8.08
CA ALA A 132 1.29 13.14 7.10
C ALA A 132 1.90 12.61 5.79
N ALA A 133 2.97 11.81 5.88
CA ALA A 133 3.61 11.17 4.73
C ALA A 133 2.63 10.25 3.98
N ALA A 134 1.86 9.45 4.71
CA ALA A 134 0.82 8.59 4.15
C ALA A 134 -0.26 9.38 3.42
N GLY A 135 -0.72 10.50 3.99
CA GLY A 135 -1.71 11.38 3.37
C GLY A 135 -1.20 11.94 2.04
N VAL A 136 0.05 12.39 2.00
CA VAL A 136 0.67 12.87 0.76
C VAL A 136 0.78 11.75 -0.28
N TRP A 137 1.23 10.56 0.10
CA TRP A 137 1.29 9.41 -0.82
C TRP A 137 -0.08 8.96 -1.31
N TRP A 138 -1.07 8.97 -0.43
CA TRP A 138 -2.44 8.63 -0.78
C TRP A 138 -3.01 9.63 -1.80
N LEU A 139 -2.75 10.94 -1.63
CA LEU A 139 -3.14 11.95 -2.62
C LEU A 139 -2.47 11.71 -3.98
N PHE A 140 -1.17 11.37 -3.99
CA PHE A 140 -0.51 10.99 -5.24
C PHE A 140 -1.12 9.72 -5.84
N ASP A 141 -1.47 8.73 -5.02
CA ASP A 141 -2.13 7.51 -5.47
C ASP A 141 -3.51 7.78 -6.11
N LEU A 142 -4.23 8.80 -5.63
CA LEU A 142 -5.49 9.26 -6.23
C LEU A 142 -5.28 10.01 -7.54
N VAL A 143 -4.33 10.96 -7.57
CA VAL A 143 -4.02 11.76 -8.77
C VAL A 143 -3.54 10.86 -9.91
N ASP A 144 -2.67 9.89 -9.61
CA ASP A 144 -2.20 8.91 -10.59
C ASP A 144 -3.25 7.83 -10.92
N ARG A 145 -4.38 7.82 -10.19
CA ARG A 145 -5.43 6.81 -10.25
C ARG A 145 -4.86 5.38 -10.12
N ARG A 146 -4.03 5.16 -9.10
CA ARG A 146 -3.38 3.87 -8.82
C ARG A 146 -4.34 2.83 -8.23
N ILE A 147 -5.51 3.25 -7.75
CA ILE A 147 -6.58 2.36 -7.30
C ILE A 147 -7.26 1.74 -8.52
N THR A 148 -7.31 0.41 -8.54
CA THR A 148 -7.88 -0.34 -9.66
C THR A 148 -9.29 -0.84 -9.33
N ILE A 149 -10.28 -0.49 -10.16
CA ILE A 149 -11.65 -0.98 -10.05
C ILE A 149 -12.14 -1.39 -11.43
N ARG A 150 -12.62 -2.63 -11.59
CA ARG A 150 -13.40 -3.05 -12.74
C ARG A 150 -14.89 -2.96 -12.41
N PHE A 151 -15.60 -2.16 -13.19
CA PHE A 151 -17.03 -1.99 -13.03
C PHE A 151 -17.71 -3.27 -13.52
N GLY A 152 -18.70 -3.77 -12.76
CA GLY A 152 -19.33 -5.08 -12.96
C GLY A 152 -18.79 -6.18 -12.04
N GLU A 153 -17.56 -6.06 -11.55
CA GLU A 153 -16.95 -7.06 -10.64
C GLU A 153 -17.35 -6.82 -9.18
N SER A 154 -17.28 -7.90 -8.38
CA SER A 154 -17.50 -7.89 -6.93
C SER A 154 -16.36 -7.21 -6.16
N LEU A 155 -16.62 -6.81 -4.92
CA LEU A 155 -15.60 -6.20 -4.05
C LEU A 155 -14.38 -7.12 -3.82
N PRO A 156 -14.51 -8.43 -3.51
CA PRO A 156 -13.35 -9.32 -3.38
C PRO A 156 -12.47 -9.35 -4.64
N THR A 157 -13.06 -9.36 -5.83
CA THR A 157 -12.31 -9.28 -7.10
C THR A 157 -11.56 -7.96 -7.26
N ASN A 158 -12.21 -6.85 -6.91
CA ASN A 158 -11.55 -5.54 -6.94
C ASN A 158 -10.43 -5.43 -5.90
N LEU A 159 -10.59 -5.99 -4.70
CA LEU A 159 -9.51 -6.11 -3.72
C LEU A 159 -8.36 -6.96 -4.26
N GLY A 160 -8.65 -8.04 -4.99
CA GLY A 160 -7.64 -8.89 -5.61
C GLY A 160 -6.83 -8.22 -6.73
N TYR A 161 -7.35 -7.18 -7.39
CA TYR A 161 -6.53 -6.39 -8.33
C TYR A 161 -5.53 -5.47 -7.63
N ASN A 162 -5.78 -5.13 -6.36
CA ASN A 162 -4.99 -4.21 -5.54
C ASN A 162 -4.27 -4.93 -4.39
N SER A 163 -4.15 -6.26 -4.45
CA SER A 163 -3.51 -7.09 -3.42
C SER A 163 -2.00 -7.14 -3.55
N ALA A 164 -1.44 -6.65 -4.65
CA ALA A 164 -0.01 -6.67 -4.85
C ALA A 164 0.73 -5.77 -3.86
N GLU A 165 0.11 -4.66 -3.44
CA GLU A 165 0.60 -3.85 -2.33
C GLU A 165 0.65 -4.65 -1.01
N THR A 166 -0.29 -5.58 -0.78
CA THR A 166 -0.22 -6.53 0.34
C THR A 166 1.01 -7.43 0.22
N THR A 167 1.31 -7.93 -0.97
CA THR A 167 2.47 -8.79 -1.22
C THR A 167 3.78 -8.02 -1.02
N VAL A 168 3.87 -6.79 -1.53
CA VAL A 168 5.04 -5.92 -1.32
C VAL A 168 5.24 -5.62 0.16
N LEU A 169 4.16 -5.34 0.89
CA LEU A 169 4.19 -5.18 2.35
C LEU A 169 4.73 -6.44 3.03
N ALA A 170 4.17 -7.62 2.74
CA ALA A 170 4.59 -8.87 3.33
C ALA A 170 6.07 -9.18 3.06
N LEU A 171 6.52 -9.03 1.81
CA LEU A 171 7.92 -9.22 1.43
C LEU A 171 8.84 -8.26 2.19
N THR A 172 8.45 -6.98 2.29
CA THR A 172 9.21 -5.96 3.02
C THR A 172 9.34 -6.31 4.50
N VAL A 173 8.25 -6.73 5.15
CA VAL A 173 8.26 -7.14 6.56
C VAL A 173 9.20 -8.33 6.76
N LEU A 174 9.08 -9.36 5.93
CA LEU A 174 9.84 -10.61 6.06
C LEU A 174 11.34 -10.44 5.81
N THR A 175 11.72 -9.55 4.90
CA THR A 175 13.13 -9.37 4.51
C THR A 175 13.75 -8.17 5.21
N GLY A 176 13.19 -6.99 4.99
CA GLY A 176 13.65 -5.73 5.58
C GLY A 176 13.50 -5.71 7.10
N GLY A 177 12.38 -6.22 7.63
CA GLY A 177 12.14 -6.31 9.07
C GLY A 177 13.10 -7.23 9.80
N VAL A 178 13.35 -8.42 9.26
CA VAL A 178 14.31 -9.37 9.86
C VAL A 178 15.72 -8.79 9.89
N ILE A 179 16.20 -8.21 8.77
CA ILE A 179 17.54 -7.60 8.71
C ILE A 179 17.62 -6.40 9.66
N SER A 180 16.54 -5.61 9.78
CA SER A 180 16.49 -4.47 10.69
C SER A 180 16.56 -4.91 12.16
N GLY A 181 15.86 -5.98 12.52
CA GLY A 181 15.91 -6.55 13.87
C GLY A 181 17.31 -7.03 14.24
N PHE A 182 18.03 -7.71 13.33
CA PHE A 182 19.40 -8.15 13.59
C PHE A 182 20.42 -7.02 13.64
N SER A 183 20.23 -5.96 12.85
CA SER A 183 21.17 -4.85 12.77
C SER A 183 20.90 -3.72 13.77
N GLY A 184 19.74 -3.75 14.45
CA GLY A 184 19.30 -2.65 15.32
C GLY A 184 19.05 -1.34 14.56
N SER A 185 18.81 -1.41 13.25
CA SER A 185 18.71 -0.25 12.37
C SER A 185 17.42 -0.32 11.54
N PRO A 186 16.64 0.77 11.41
CA PRO A 186 15.44 0.80 10.58
C PRO A 186 15.74 0.97 9.06
N TRP A 187 17.00 1.19 8.70
CA TRP A 187 17.42 1.43 7.31
C TRP A 187 17.20 0.25 6.36
N PRO A 188 17.55 -0.99 6.73
CA PRO A 188 17.28 -2.14 5.88
C PRO A 188 15.79 -2.26 5.56
N TYR A 189 14.90 -2.04 6.54
CA TYR A 189 13.45 -2.03 6.32
C TYR A 189 13.07 -1.05 5.20
N PHE A 190 13.50 0.20 5.35
CA PHE A 190 13.20 1.25 4.40
C PHE A 190 13.75 0.96 2.99
N LEU A 191 14.99 0.47 2.89
CA LEU A 191 15.61 0.15 1.61
C LEU A 191 14.91 -1.01 0.91
N THR A 192 14.55 -2.05 1.66
CA THR A 192 13.83 -3.20 1.12
C THR A 192 12.43 -2.84 0.65
N LEU A 193 11.76 -1.94 1.37
CA LEU A 193 10.48 -1.37 0.94
C LEU A 193 10.61 -0.68 -0.42
N VAL A 194 11.56 0.25 -0.52
CA VAL A 194 11.82 1.01 -1.74
C VAL A 194 12.12 0.07 -2.90
N PHE A 195 12.96 -0.94 -2.66
CA PHE A 195 13.34 -1.92 -3.66
C PHE A 195 12.15 -2.71 -4.19
N PHE A 196 11.38 -3.37 -3.31
CA PHE A 196 10.25 -4.20 -3.75
C PHE A 196 9.12 -3.39 -4.37
N LYS A 197 8.83 -2.20 -3.83
CA LYS A 197 7.84 -1.30 -4.43
C LYS A 197 8.25 -0.89 -5.85
N THR A 198 9.50 -0.47 -6.03
CA THR A 198 10.01 -0.07 -7.34
C THR A 198 10.01 -1.24 -8.32
N LEU A 199 10.50 -2.40 -7.90
CA LEU A 199 10.55 -3.60 -8.72
C LEU A 199 9.15 -4.02 -9.17
N TYR A 200 8.20 -4.04 -8.24
CA TYR A 200 6.81 -4.40 -8.53
C TYR A 200 6.17 -3.41 -9.49
N GLU A 201 6.28 -2.10 -9.24
CA GLU A 201 5.65 -1.09 -10.10
C GLU A 201 6.24 -1.09 -11.53
N VAL A 202 7.56 -1.29 -11.66
CA VAL A 202 8.22 -1.41 -12.97
C VAL A 202 7.75 -2.66 -13.71
N TRP A 203 7.68 -3.80 -13.03
CA TRP A 203 7.20 -5.05 -13.61
C TRP A 203 5.72 -4.98 -14.00
N ASP A 204 4.87 -4.44 -13.13
CA ASP A 204 3.44 -4.32 -13.34
C ASP A 204 3.12 -3.41 -14.52
N GLU A 205 3.77 -2.25 -14.62
CA GLU A 205 3.61 -1.33 -15.75
C GLU A 205 4.11 -1.94 -17.07
N ALA A 206 5.20 -2.71 -17.04
CA ALA A 206 5.74 -3.36 -18.23
C ALA A 206 4.84 -4.51 -18.74
N LYS A 207 4.23 -5.26 -17.82
CA LYS A 207 3.40 -6.43 -18.16
C LYS A 207 1.93 -6.09 -18.39
N PHE A 208 1.41 -5.10 -17.67
CA PHE A 208 0.01 -4.74 -17.64
C PHE A 208 -0.16 -3.21 -17.74
N PRO A 209 0.12 -2.62 -18.91
CA PRO A 209 -0.04 -1.19 -19.11
C PRO A 209 -1.47 -0.76 -18.78
N ARG A 210 -1.60 0.29 -17.97
CA ARG A 210 -2.89 0.71 -17.43
C ARG A 210 -3.75 1.40 -18.50
N GLY A 211 -5.03 1.04 -18.54
CA GLY A 211 -6.03 1.65 -19.44
C GLY A 211 -6.81 2.82 -18.80
N GLU A 212 -7.71 3.39 -19.60
CA GLU A 212 -8.74 4.35 -19.19
C GLU A 212 -10.09 3.62 -19.04
N HIS A 213 -10.96 4.11 -18.15
CA HIS A 213 -12.35 3.66 -18.14
C HIS A 213 -13.05 4.07 -19.44
N PRO A 214 -13.91 3.22 -20.03
CA PRO A 214 -14.73 3.64 -21.15
C PRO A 214 -15.65 4.80 -20.73
N PRO A 215 -15.97 5.72 -21.66
CA PRO A 215 -16.86 6.85 -21.38
C PRO A 215 -18.21 6.36 -20.84
N ALA A 216 -18.91 7.24 -20.11
CA ALA A 216 -20.15 6.90 -19.42
C ALA A 216 -21.31 6.46 -20.33
N THR A 217 -21.13 6.52 -21.64
CA THR A 217 -22.14 6.30 -22.67
C THR A 217 -21.75 5.15 -23.59
N ALA A 218 -22.35 3.99 -23.34
CA ALA A 218 -22.84 3.05 -24.33
C ALA A 218 -24.17 2.51 -23.80
#